data_AF-A0A087TU07-F1
#
_entry.id   AF-A0A087TU07-F1
#
_cell.length_a   1.000
_cell.length_b   1.000
_cell.length_c   1.000
_cell.angle_alpha   90.00
_cell.angle_beta   90.00
_cell.angle_gamma   90.00
#
_symmetry.space_group_name_H-M   'P 1'
#
loop_
_entity.id
_entity.type
_entity.pdbx_description
1 polymer ?
#
loop_
_entity_poly.entity_id
_entity_poly.type
_entity_poly.pdbx_seq_one_letter_code
_entity_poly.pdbx_strand_id
1 'polypeptide(L)'
;MTVRIGLFTVLAMAFIITTLGCHLYDFLHREEWQESLREYIVCLAMNSAQSYLNMGEMPATKCVLKSKPSIFVIRLHLVSMFGFGFMMSSWFYTRRSLESWKHFIYRLL
;
A
#
# COMPACT_ATOMS: atom_id res chain seq x y z
N MET A 1 -29.54 9.79 13.73
CA MET A 1 -28.17 9.80 14.31
C MET A 1 -27.57 8.40 14.32
N THR A 2 -28.34 7.39 14.74
CA THR A 2 -27.96 5.96 14.80
C THR A 2 -27.56 5.36 13.44
N VAL A 3 -28.31 5.66 12.36
CA VAL A 3 -28.01 5.15 11.00
C VAL A 3 -26.66 5.62 10.47
N ARG A 4 -26.28 6.88 10.77
CA ARG A 4 -24.99 7.44 10.33
C ARG A 4 -23.84 6.75 11.06
N ILE A 5 -23.92 6.65 12.39
CA ILE A 5 -22.91 5.95 13.19
C ILE A 5 -22.77 4.50 12.72
N GLY A 6 -23.88 3.79 12.53
CA GLY A 6 -23.89 2.42 12.03
C GLY A 6 -23.19 2.27 10.67
N LEU A 7 -23.54 3.12 9.69
CA LEU A 7 -22.92 3.07 8.36
C LEU A 7 -21.39 3.27 8.42
N PHE A 8 -20.92 4.29 9.14
CA PHE A 8 -19.49 4.56 9.26
C PHE A 8 -18.75 3.44 10.02
N THR A 9 -19.37 2.79 11.01
CA THR A 9 -18.76 1.65 11.70
C THR A 9 -18.62 0.43 10.79
N VAL A 10 -19.62 0.14 9.94
CA VAL A 10 -19.55 -0.96 8.97
C VAL A 10 -18.47 -0.70 7.92
N LEU A 11 -18.40 0.53 7.39
CA LEU A 11 -17.36 0.93 6.44
C LEU A 11 -15.96 0.87 7.07
N ALA A 12 -15.80 1.36 8.31
CA ALA A 12 -14.56 1.27 9.06
C ALA A 12 -14.09 -0.18 9.25
N MET A 13 -15.00 -1.08 9.63
CA MET A 13 -14.68 -2.50 9.76
C MET A 13 -14.22 -3.11 8.44
N ALA A 14 -14.87 -2.77 7.32
CA ALA A 14 -14.46 -3.25 5.99
C ALA A 14 -13.02 -2.80 5.64
N PHE A 15 -12.66 -1.54 5.90
CA PHE A 15 -11.29 -1.05 5.70
C PHE A 15 -10.28 -1.77 6.60
N ILE A 16 -10.61 -2.01 7.86
CA ILE A 16 -9.74 -2.72 8.81
C ILE A 16 -9.49 -4.16 8.36
N ILE A 17 -10.54 -4.90 8.00
CA ILE A 17 -10.43 -6.29 7.52
C ILE A 17 -9.56 -6.35 6.26
N THR A 18 -9.75 -5.41 5.34
CA THR A 18 -8.98 -5.31 4.11
C THR A 18 -7.49 -5.11 4.40
N THR A 19 -7.15 -4.15 5.27
CA THR A 19 -5.77 -3.87 5.66
C THR A 19 -5.13 -5.06 6.40
N LEU A 20 -5.86 -5.72 7.28
CA LEU A 20 -5.40 -6.95 7.95
C LEU A 20 -5.13 -8.06 6.93
N GLY A 21 -6.00 -8.24 5.93
CA GLY A 21 -5.80 -9.19 4.84
C GLY A 21 -4.52 -8.92 4.05
N CYS A 22 -4.23 -7.64 3.75
CA CYS A 22 -2.97 -7.25 3.11
C CYS A 22 -1.76 -7.59 3.98
N HIS A 23 -1.81 -7.29 5.28
CA HIS A 23 -0.70 -7.60 6.19
C HIS A 23 -0.46 -9.10 6.34
N LEU A 24 -1.52 -9.92 6.37
CA LEU A 24 -1.39 -11.38 6.40
C LEU A 24 -0.78 -11.91 5.09
N TYR A 25 -1.21 -11.38 3.94
CA TYR A 25 -0.64 -11.73 2.64
C TYR A 25 0.86 -11.42 2.58
N ASP A 26 1.25 -10.22 3.04
CA ASP A 26 2.65 -9.80 3.08
C ASP A 26 3.47 -10.66 4.02
N PHE A 27 2.93 -11.01 5.20
CA PHE A 27 3.62 -11.85 6.17
C PHE A 27 3.90 -13.26 5.62
N LEU A 28 2.91 -13.88 4.96
CA LEU A 28 3.03 -15.24 4.43
C LEU A 28 4.07 -15.37 3.31
N HIS A 29 4.19 -14.36 2.44
CA HIS A 29 5.08 -14.43 1.28
C HIS A 29 6.41 -13.70 1.50
N ARG A 30 6.61 -13.11 2.69
CA ARG A 30 7.80 -12.31 3.01
C ARG A 30 9.09 -13.07 2.79
N GLU A 31 9.15 -14.29 3.31
CA GLU A 31 10.34 -15.14 3.25
C GLU A 31 10.69 -15.51 1.80
N GLU A 32 9.68 -15.91 1.01
CA GLU A 32 9.88 -16.27 -0.41
C GLU A 32 10.38 -15.07 -1.24
N TRP A 33 9.85 -13.87 -0.99
CA TRP A 33 10.30 -12.66 -1.67
C TRP A 33 11.71 -12.24 -1.25
N GLN A 34 12.07 -12.41 0.02
CA GLN A 34 13.41 -12.12 0.52
C GLN A 34 14.45 -13.05 -0.11
N GLU A 35 14.13 -14.35 -0.20
CA GLU A 35 14.99 -15.34 -0.83
C GLU A 35 15.16 -15.06 -2.33
N SER A 36 14.06 -14.84 -3.05
CA SER A 36 14.11 -14.51 -4.48
C SER A 36 14.87 -13.21 -4.76
N LEU A 37 14.75 -12.20 -3.88
CA LEU A 37 15.49 -10.96 -3.99
C LEU A 37 16.99 -11.18 -3.74
N ARG A 38 17.35 -12.00 -2.74
CA ARG A 38 18.75 -12.35 -2.45
C ARG A 38 19.39 -13.04 -3.64
N GLU A 39 18.75 -14.07 -4.19
CA GLU A 39 19.24 -14.78 -5.39
C GLU A 39 19.45 -13.83 -6.58
N TYR A 40 18.49 -12.92 -6.79
CA TYR A 40 18.55 -11.92 -7.85
C TYR A 40 19.74 -10.95 -7.68
N ILE A 41 19.98 -10.45 -6.46
CA ILE A 41 21.11 -9.54 -6.19
C ILE A 41 22.46 -10.25 -6.38
N VAL A 42 22.57 -11.50 -5.92
CA VAL A 42 23.80 -12.30 -6.10
C VAL A 42 24.07 -12.55 -7.58
N CYS A 43 23.03 -12.88 -8.37
CA CYS A 43 23.14 -13.04 -9.82
C CYS A 43 23.62 -11.74 -10.50
N LEU A 44 23.07 -10.59 -10.12
CA LEU A 44 23.49 -9.29 -10.64
C LEU A 44 24.95 -8.97 -10.29
N ALA A 45 25.39 -9.27 -9.07
CA ALA A 45 26.76 -9.04 -8.62
C ALA A 45 27.77 -9.95 -9.33
N MET A 46 27.41 -11.22 -9.57
CA MET A 46 28.23 -12.17 -10.33
C MET A 46 28.40 -11.68 -11.78
N ASN A 47 27.30 -11.31 -12.43
CA ASN A 47 27.32 -10.80 -13.81
C ASN A 47 28.15 -9.52 -13.94
N SER A 48 28.02 -8.58 -12.99
CA SER A 48 28.81 -7.35 -13.01
C SER A 48 30.30 -7.65 -12.78
N ALA A 49 30.67 -8.47 -11.81
CA ALA A 49 32.05 -8.88 -11.56
C ALA A 49 32.70 -9.56 -12.78
N GLN A 50 31.96 -10.45 -13.47
CA GLN A 50 32.44 -11.10 -14.70
C GLN A 50 32.66 -10.09 -15.83
N SER A 51 31.80 -9.07 -15.96
CA SER A 51 31.99 -7.99 -16.95
C SER A 51 33.27 -7.17 -16.70
N TYR A 52 33.69 -7.01 -15.45
CA TYR A 52 34.94 -6.33 -15.10
C TYR A 52 36.19 -7.20 -15.32
N LEU A 53 36.07 -8.52 -15.20
CA LEU A 53 37.19 -9.46 -15.26
C LEU A 53 37.52 -10.01 -16.65
N ASN A 54 36.76 -9.64 -17.70
CA ASN A 54 36.96 -10.10 -19.09
C ASN A 54 37.18 -11.63 -19.21
N MET A 55 36.61 -12.42 -18.30
CA MET A 55 36.61 -13.88 -18.39
C MET A 55 35.47 -14.26 -19.34
N GLY A 56 35.84 -14.72 -20.53
CA GLY A 56 34.95 -14.90 -21.66
C GLY A 56 33.68 -15.71 -21.41
N GLU A 57 32.62 -15.27 -22.09
CA GLU A 57 31.63 -16.12 -22.73
C GLU A 57 30.93 -17.19 -21.84
N MET A 58 30.29 -16.75 -20.75
CA MET A 58 29.05 -17.40 -20.29
C MET A 58 27.85 -16.56 -20.75
N PRO A 59 26.78 -17.19 -21.26
CA PRO A 59 25.63 -16.46 -21.81
C PRO A 59 25.11 -15.53 -20.73
N ALA A 60 24.92 -14.25 -21.07
CA ALA A 60 24.38 -13.22 -20.19
C ALA A 60 23.15 -13.78 -19.48
N THR A 61 23.34 -14.28 -18.25
CA THR A 61 22.30 -15.04 -17.58
C THR A 61 21.28 -14.00 -17.17
N LYS A 62 20.10 -14.04 -17.80
CA LYS A 62 19.03 -13.10 -17.48
C LYS A 62 18.66 -13.34 -16.01
N CYS A 63 19.18 -12.51 -15.11
CA CYS A 63 18.73 -12.51 -13.72
C CYS A 63 17.25 -12.14 -13.75
N VAL A 64 16.38 -13.09 -13.41
CA VAL A 64 14.94 -12.88 -13.36
C VAL A 64 14.51 -13.05 -11.91
N LEU A 65 13.77 -12.07 -11.41
CA LEU A 65 13.20 -12.14 -10.07
C LEU A 65 12.04 -13.15 -10.08
N LYS A 66 12.22 -14.29 -9.38
CA LYS A 66 11.28 -15.42 -9.39
C LYS A 66 9.93 -15.06 -8.76
N SER A 67 9.93 -14.46 -7.58
CA SER A 67 8.72 -14.00 -6.90
C SER A 67 8.84 -12.54 -6.50
N LYS A 68 7.74 -11.78 -6.62
CA LYS A 68 7.69 -10.36 -6.28
C LYS A 68 6.34 -10.00 -5.65
N PRO A 69 6.30 -8.96 -4.79
CA PRO A 69 5.04 -8.49 -4.25
C PRO A 69 4.11 -8.01 -5.38
N SER A 70 2.82 -8.30 -5.21
CA SER A 70 1.80 -7.89 -6.18
C SER A 70 1.56 -6.39 -6.07
N ILE A 71 1.75 -5.67 -7.17
CA ILE A 71 1.47 -4.22 -7.28
C ILE A 71 0.01 -3.93 -6.93
N PHE A 72 -0.90 -4.88 -7.22
CA PHE A 72 -2.30 -4.75 -6.91
C PHE A 72 -2.56 -4.69 -5.39
N VAL A 73 -1.91 -5.57 -4.62
CA VAL A 73 -2.06 -5.61 -3.14
C VAL A 73 -1.56 -4.31 -2.53
N ILE A 74 -0.43 -3.78 -3.01
CA ILE A 74 0.11 -2.49 -2.55
C ILE A 74 -0.87 -1.34 -2.84
N ARG A 75 -1.45 -1.29 -4.05
CA ARG A 75 -2.46 -0.27 -4.39
C ARG A 75 -3.69 -0.39 -3.50
N LEU A 76 -4.14 -1.61 -3.24
CA LEU A 76 -5.31 -1.88 -2.41
C LEU A 76 -5.07 -1.47 -0.95
N HIS A 77 -3.87 -1.72 -0.40
CA HIS A 77 -3.47 -1.23 0.93
C HIS A 77 -3.42 0.31 0.98
N LEU A 78 -2.89 0.96 -0.06
CA LEU A 78 -2.89 2.43 -0.12
C LEU A 78 -4.31 2.99 -0.16
N VAL A 79 -5.17 2.42 -1.02
CA VAL A 79 -6.58 2.80 -1.11
C VAL A 79 -7.30 2.57 0.22
N SER A 80 -7.03 1.48 0.93
CA SER A 80 -7.65 1.22 2.23
C SER A 80 -7.23 2.25 3.28
N MET A 81 -5.93 2.56 3.33
CA MET A 81 -5.38 3.51 4.30
C MET A 81 -5.86 4.95 4.04
N PHE A 82 -5.78 5.42 2.79
CA PHE A 82 -6.27 6.74 2.41
C PHE A 82 -7.80 6.83 2.49
N GLY A 83 -8.50 5.79 2.05
CA GLY A 83 -9.97 5.71 2.07
C GLY A 83 -10.53 5.83 3.48
N PHE A 84 -9.90 5.16 4.46
CA PHE A 84 -10.26 5.31 5.87
C PHE A 84 -10.09 6.75 6.36
N GLY A 85 -9.01 7.44 5.98
CA GLY A 85 -8.77 8.85 6.32
C GLY A 85 -9.81 9.81 5.74
N PHE A 86 -10.17 9.63 4.45
CA PHE A 86 -11.24 10.38 3.81
C PHE A 86 -12.59 10.12 4.47
N MET A 87 -12.88 8.87 4.80
CA MET A 87 -14.10 8.50 5.50
C MET A 87 -14.17 9.18 6.87
N MET A 88 -13.11 9.13 7.68
CA MET A 88 -13.09 9.81 8.99
C MET A 88 -13.22 11.32 8.88
N SER A 89 -12.59 11.94 7.88
CA SER A 89 -12.81 13.35 7.57
C SER A 89 -14.27 13.63 7.18
N SER A 90 -14.89 12.75 6.40
CA SER A 90 -16.26 13.00 5.95
C SER A 90 -17.31 13.00 7.07
N TRP A 91 -16.95 12.50 8.25
CA TRP A 91 -17.80 12.52 9.45
C TRP A 91 -18.28 13.92 9.85
N PHE A 92 -17.46 14.95 9.63
CA PHE A 92 -17.79 16.33 9.98
C PHE A 92 -18.58 17.06 8.89
N TYR A 93 -18.73 16.51 7.67
CA TYR A 93 -19.53 17.12 6.59
C TYR A 93 -21.04 16.98 6.86
N THR A 94 -21.52 17.70 7.86
CA THR A 94 -22.93 17.79 8.18
C THR A 94 -23.44 19.20 7.88
N ARG A 95 -24.74 19.34 7.58
CA ARG A 95 -25.34 20.66 7.35
C ARG A 95 -25.10 21.63 8.51
N ARG A 96 -25.07 21.13 9.74
CA ARG A 96 -24.74 21.93 10.93
C ARG A 96 -23.31 22.47 10.87
N SER A 97 -22.33 21.66 10.52
CA SER A 97 -20.94 22.09 10.37
C SER A 97 -20.78 23.16 9.27
N LEU A 98 -21.52 23.02 8.16
CA LEU A 98 -21.52 24.02 7.07
C LEU A 98 -22.16 25.35 7.51
N GLU A 99 -23.26 25.30 8.26
CA GLU A 99 -23.89 26.51 8.80
C GLU A 99 -23.02 27.23 9.83
N SER A 100 -22.28 26.48 10.67
CA SER A 100 -21.29 27.05 11.58
C SER A 100 -20.15 27.72 10.81
N TRP A 101 -19.64 27.08 9.76
CA TRP A 101 -18.62 27.68 8.89
C TRP A 101 -19.12 28.94 8.17
N LYS A 102 -20.38 28.94 7.71
CA LYS A 102 -21.01 30.12 7.11
C LYS A 102 -21.08 31.29 8.11
N HIS A 103 -21.53 31.03 9.34
CA HIS A 103 -21.56 32.04 10.39
C HIS A 103 -20.17 32.56 10.76
N PHE A 104 -19.17 31.68 10.81
CA PHE A 104 -17.79 32.06 11.10
C PHE A 104 -17.22 32.98 10.02
N ILE A 105 -17.38 32.62 8.74
CA ILE A 105 -16.93 33.43 7.61
C ILE A 105 -17.65 34.78 7.59
N TYR A 106 -18.99 34.80 7.76
CA TYR A 106 -19.76 36.04 7.77
C TYR A 106 -19.42 36.98 8.94
N ARG A 107 -18.83 36.44 10.02
CA ARG A 107 -18.38 37.25 11.17
C ARG A 107 -16.95 37.76 10.99
N LEU A 108 -16.18 37.17 10.08
CA LEU A 108 -14.78 37.53 9.78
C LEU A 108 -14.65 38.50 8.59
N LEU A 109 -15.63 38.48 7.68
CA LEU A 109 -15.74 39.36 6.52
C LEU A 109 -16.66 40.55 6.83
#